data_AF-A0A482RTV3-F1
#
_entry.id   AF-A0A482RTV3-F1
#
_cell.length_a   1.000
_cell.length_b   1.000
_cell.length_c   1.000
_cell.angle_alpha   90.00
_cell.angle_beta   90.00
_cell.angle_gamma   90.00
#
_symmetry.space_group_name_H-M   'P 1'
#
loop_
_entity.id
_entity.type
_entity.pdbx_description
1 polymer ?
#
loop_
_entity_poly.entity_id
_entity_poly.type
_entity_poly.pdbx_seq_one_letter_code
_entity_poly.pdbx_strand_id
1 'polypeptide(L)'
;MQDGSHAVVVMGDMVMKGVAGVNASAVFAATADAIAIQDAQGSYLSLGYLAVGEDDQAATATLEFAYDDGIAALVAAFVGESASASAWSARSKNYRNVFNANASIPCPRTVAGTWQCPEFPAIPYPFDSGYLEGNALQYQTFAPHDQAGLMSCFSSVDAYVEALTTLQVKQQDWIFGTTLPNSYYWAGTCCSVRCNGFCVRCVRACESVRTRSASTCCGRRGCRQ
;
A
#
# COMPACT_ATOMS: atom_id res chain seq x y z
N MET A 1 -18.94 -0.31 4.54
CA MET A 1 -18.55 0.03 3.16
C MET A 1 -17.04 0.01 3.16
N GLN A 2 -16.37 -0.65 2.22
CA GLN A 2 -14.90 -0.67 2.20
C GLN A 2 -14.38 0.73 1.84
N ASP A 3 -13.25 1.12 2.41
CA ASP A 3 -12.69 2.45 2.22
C ASP A 3 -12.12 2.62 0.81
N GLY A 4 -11.89 3.86 0.37
CA GLY A 4 -11.20 4.16 -0.89
C GLY A 4 -12.09 4.26 -2.15
N SER A 5 -11.46 4.70 -3.23
CA SER A 5 -12.04 4.91 -4.55
C SER A 5 -11.51 3.87 -5.55
N HIS A 6 -11.55 2.59 -5.19
CA HIS A 6 -10.92 1.48 -5.93
C HIS A 6 -11.38 1.29 -7.39
N ALA A 7 -12.50 1.90 -7.80
CA ALA A 7 -12.88 1.96 -9.22
C ALA A 7 -11.77 2.64 -10.07
N VAL A 8 -11.06 3.62 -9.50
CA VAL A 8 -9.91 4.28 -10.11
C VAL A 8 -8.82 3.27 -10.48
N VAL A 9 -8.60 2.25 -9.64
CA VAL A 9 -7.59 1.21 -9.89
C VAL A 9 -7.90 0.44 -11.18
N VAL A 10 -9.15 0.00 -11.36
CA VAL A 10 -9.57 -0.75 -12.55
C VAL A 10 -9.53 0.14 -13.79
N MET A 11 -10.06 1.36 -13.69
CA MET A 11 -10.06 2.31 -14.81
C MET A 11 -8.66 2.69 -15.24
N GLY A 12 -7.77 2.97 -14.28
CA GLY A 12 -6.37 3.28 -14.56
C GLY A 12 -5.62 2.12 -15.20
N ASP A 13 -5.83 0.89 -14.74
CA ASP A 13 -5.24 -0.30 -15.34
C ASP A 13 -5.68 -0.49 -16.81
N MET A 14 -6.96 -0.23 -17.11
CA MET A 14 -7.46 -0.26 -18.50
C MET A 14 -6.78 0.78 -19.39
N VAL A 15 -6.57 2.00 -18.89
CA VAL A 15 -5.86 3.07 -19.61
C VAL A 15 -4.41 2.66 -19.86
N MET A 16 -3.70 2.21 -18.82
CA MET A 16 -2.28 1.84 -18.92
C MET A 16 -2.03 0.64 -19.84
N LYS A 17 -2.98 -0.28 -19.94
CA LYS A 17 -2.91 -1.44 -20.84
C LYS A 17 -3.39 -1.13 -22.27
N GLY A 18 -3.90 0.07 -22.53
CA GLY A 18 -4.40 0.45 -23.85
C GLY A 18 -5.61 -0.38 -24.29
N VAL A 19 -6.53 -0.69 -23.37
CA VAL A 19 -7.74 -1.44 -23.69
C VAL A 19 -8.55 -0.68 -24.76
N ALA A 20 -8.88 -1.36 -25.85
CA ALA A 20 -9.58 -0.76 -26.98
C ALA A 20 -10.95 -0.17 -26.57
N GLY A 21 -11.27 1.02 -27.06
CA GLY A 21 -12.53 1.71 -26.77
C GLY A 21 -12.55 2.51 -25.47
N VAL A 22 -11.48 2.47 -24.66
CA VAL A 22 -11.37 3.27 -23.43
C VAL A 22 -10.91 4.69 -23.76
N ASN A 23 -11.71 5.69 -23.37
CA ASN A 23 -11.35 7.10 -23.50
C ASN A 23 -10.58 7.55 -22.24
N ALA A 24 -9.27 7.73 -22.38
CA ALA A 24 -8.39 8.10 -21.26
C ALA A 24 -8.75 9.45 -20.63
N SER A 25 -9.18 10.44 -21.41
CA SER A 25 -9.60 11.74 -20.87
C SER A 25 -10.89 11.65 -20.06
N ALA A 26 -11.84 10.80 -20.48
CA ALA A 26 -13.05 10.53 -19.71
C ALA A 26 -12.74 9.77 -18.40
N VAL A 27 -11.80 8.81 -18.46
CA VAL A 27 -11.30 8.12 -17.26
C VAL A 27 -10.63 9.09 -16.30
N PHE A 28 -9.83 10.04 -16.81
CA PHE A 28 -9.22 11.08 -15.98
C PHE A 28 -10.28 11.93 -15.27
N ALA A 29 -11.33 12.38 -15.98
CA ALA A 29 -12.40 13.18 -15.36
C ALA A 29 -13.11 12.41 -14.23
N ALA A 30 -13.49 11.15 -14.48
CA ALA A 30 -14.10 10.30 -13.44
C ALA A 30 -13.14 10.02 -12.27
N THR A 31 -11.85 9.89 -12.55
CA THR A 31 -10.81 9.73 -11.52
C THR A 31 -10.69 10.99 -10.67
N ALA A 32 -10.66 12.18 -11.29
CA ALA A 32 -10.59 13.44 -10.58
C ALA A 32 -11.80 13.65 -9.65
N ASP A 33 -13.01 13.30 -10.10
CA ASP A 33 -14.22 13.36 -9.28
C ASP A 33 -14.14 12.41 -8.08
N ALA A 34 -13.69 11.16 -8.29
CA ALA A 34 -13.53 10.19 -7.22
C ALA A 34 -12.49 10.64 -6.19
N ILE A 35 -11.36 11.16 -6.65
CA ILE A 35 -10.30 11.71 -5.80
C ILE A 35 -10.80 12.96 -5.04
N ALA A 36 -11.64 13.80 -5.63
CA ALA A 36 -12.23 14.93 -4.92
C ALA A 36 -13.16 14.49 -3.77
N ILE A 37 -13.87 13.37 -3.92
CA ILE A 37 -14.69 12.78 -2.85
C ILE A 37 -13.78 12.23 -1.74
N GLN A 38 -12.70 11.54 -2.10
CA GLN A 38 -11.68 11.07 -1.14
C GLN A 38 -11.07 12.23 -0.36
N ASP A 39 -10.70 13.31 -1.07
CA ASP A 39 -10.09 14.51 -0.52
C ASP A 39 -10.99 15.24 0.49
N ALA A 40 -12.32 15.08 0.37
CA ALA A 40 -13.28 15.62 1.32
C ALA A 40 -13.39 14.82 2.62
N GLN A 41 -12.68 13.69 2.75
CA GLN A 41 -12.74 12.83 3.93
C GLN A 41 -11.71 13.25 4.98
N GLY A 42 -12.23 13.72 6.11
CA GLY A 42 -11.49 13.96 7.34
C GLY A 42 -10.19 14.75 7.15
N SER A 43 -9.14 14.28 7.80
CA SER A 43 -7.83 14.92 7.86
C SER A 43 -6.86 14.49 6.76
N TYR A 44 -7.28 13.70 5.76
CA TYR A 44 -6.35 13.14 4.77
C TYR A 44 -5.57 14.22 4.00
N LEU A 45 -6.25 15.26 3.50
CA LEU A 45 -5.58 16.35 2.78
C LEU A 45 -4.68 17.21 3.68
N SER A 46 -5.09 17.45 4.93
CA SER A 46 -4.40 18.39 5.82
C SER A 46 -3.21 17.75 6.53
N LEU A 47 -3.30 16.46 6.89
CA LEU A 47 -2.29 15.73 7.63
C LEU A 47 -1.51 14.71 6.78
N GLY A 48 -2.03 14.35 5.60
CA GLY A 48 -1.48 13.26 4.78
C GLY A 48 -1.82 11.87 5.32
N TYR A 49 -2.78 11.77 6.24
CA TYR A 49 -3.35 10.54 6.78
C TYR A 49 -4.71 10.85 7.41
N LEU A 50 -5.59 9.86 7.51
CA LEU A 50 -6.80 9.95 8.33
C LEU A 50 -6.44 9.73 9.79
N ALA A 51 -6.91 10.61 10.66
CA ALA A 51 -6.66 10.53 12.08
C ALA A 51 -7.64 9.57 12.78
N VAL A 52 -7.17 8.94 13.85
CA VAL A 52 -8.01 8.13 14.74
C VAL A 52 -9.20 8.95 15.23
N GLY A 53 -10.39 8.35 15.21
CA GLY A 53 -11.64 8.95 15.65
C GLY A 53 -12.41 9.68 14.55
N GLU A 54 -11.78 9.93 13.40
CA GLU A 54 -12.48 10.32 12.17
C GLU A 54 -12.91 9.10 11.36
N ASP A 55 -12.10 8.04 11.43
CA ASP A 55 -12.34 6.74 10.81
C ASP A 55 -11.86 5.63 11.76
N ASP A 56 -12.70 4.63 12.02
CA ASP A 56 -12.36 3.46 12.84
C ASP A 56 -11.32 2.55 12.18
N GLN A 57 -11.01 2.78 10.90
CA GLN A 57 -10.09 2.04 10.04
C GLN A 57 -9.00 2.96 9.46
N ALA A 58 -8.74 4.08 10.14
CA ALA A 58 -7.85 5.17 9.73
C ALA A 58 -6.51 4.76 9.09
N ALA A 59 -5.82 3.72 9.60
CA ALA A 59 -4.58 3.27 8.99
C ALA A 59 -4.82 2.60 7.64
N THR A 60 -5.82 1.72 7.53
CA THR A 60 -6.17 1.09 6.25
C THR A 60 -6.64 2.12 5.24
N ALA A 61 -7.58 2.98 5.61
CA ALA A 61 -8.09 4.01 4.73
C ALA A 61 -6.96 4.92 4.18
N THR A 62 -5.99 5.29 5.03
CA THR A 62 -4.80 6.04 4.59
C THR A 62 -3.96 5.28 3.56
N LEU A 63 -3.73 3.97 3.79
CA LEU A 63 -2.96 3.12 2.87
C LEU A 63 -3.67 2.96 1.51
N GLU A 64 -4.99 2.80 1.53
CA GLU A 64 -5.81 2.67 0.32
C GLU A 64 -5.91 3.98 -0.45
N PHE A 65 -6.09 5.12 0.23
CA PHE A 65 -6.10 6.43 -0.40
C PHE A 65 -4.76 6.77 -1.08
N ALA A 66 -3.65 6.39 -0.43
CA ALA A 66 -2.32 6.54 -1.02
C ALA A 66 -2.14 5.66 -2.28
N TYR A 67 -2.76 4.49 -2.31
CA TYR A 67 -2.76 3.64 -3.51
C TYR A 67 -3.59 4.24 -4.64
N ASP A 68 -4.81 4.71 -4.33
CA ASP A 68 -5.69 5.37 -5.30
C ASP A 68 -5.05 6.64 -5.88
N ASP A 69 -4.40 7.45 -5.05
CA ASP A 69 -3.60 8.60 -5.47
C ASP A 69 -2.47 8.20 -6.44
N GLY A 70 -1.83 7.06 -6.19
CA GLY A 70 -0.80 6.51 -7.08
C GLY A 70 -1.34 6.17 -8.46
N ILE A 71 -2.52 5.55 -8.54
CA ILE A 71 -3.15 5.24 -9.83
C ILE A 71 -3.65 6.51 -10.51
N ALA A 72 -4.27 7.42 -9.75
CA ALA A 72 -4.72 8.71 -10.27
C ALA A 72 -3.56 9.49 -10.89
N ALA A 73 -2.39 9.51 -10.25
CA ALA A 73 -1.18 10.14 -10.76
C ALA A 73 -0.74 9.57 -12.11
N LEU A 74 -0.81 8.24 -12.28
CA LEU A 74 -0.50 7.59 -13.55
C LEU A 74 -1.47 8.01 -14.65
N VAL A 75 -2.79 7.99 -14.36
CA VAL A 75 -3.83 8.41 -15.31
C VAL A 75 -3.64 9.86 -15.72
N ALA A 76 -3.42 10.77 -14.77
CA ALA A 76 -3.17 12.18 -15.03
C ALA A 76 -1.93 12.39 -15.92
N ALA A 77 -0.82 11.71 -15.61
CA ALA A 77 0.39 11.78 -16.40
C ALA A 77 0.17 11.30 -17.85
N PHE A 78 -0.62 10.24 -18.03
CA PHE A 78 -0.93 9.68 -19.36
C PHE A 78 -1.70 10.66 -20.24
N VAL A 79 -2.63 11.42 -19.68
CA VAL A 79 -3.42 12.42 -20.42
C VAL A 79 -2.75 13.80 -20.50
N GLY A 80 -1.57 13.98 -19.89
CA GLY A 80 -0.81 15.24 -19.92
C GLY A 80 -1.17 16.25 -18.83
N GLU A 81 -1.95 15.84 -17.82
CA GLU A 81 -2.37 16.68 -16.69
C GLU A 81 -1.28 16.75 -15.62
N SER A 82 -0.21 17.49 -15.91
CA SER A 82 1.03 17.48 -15.15
C SER A 82 0.89 17.97 -13.69
N ALA A 83 0.03 18.96 -13.45
CA ALA A 83 -0.21 19.49 -12.10
C ALA A 83 -0.87 18.43 -11.19
N SER A 84 -1.95 17.81 -11.67
CA SER A 84 -2.64 16.73 -10.96
C SER A 84 -1.73 15.52 -10.79
N ALA A 85 -0.99 15.14 -11.84
CA ALA A 85 -0.02 14.04 -11.77
C ALA A 85 1.02 14.28 -10.67
N SER A 86 1.59 15.48 -10.59
CA SER A 86 2.58 15.83 -9.57
C SER A 86 1.99 15.84 -8.17
N ALA A 87 0.80 16.41 -7.99
CA ALA A 87 0.13 16.49 -6.69
C ALA A 87 -0.23 15.08 -6.18
N TRP A 88 -0.90 14.27 -7.00
CA TRP A 88 -1.32 12.92 -6.63
C TRP A 88 -0.12 11.98 -6.48
N SER A 89 0.95 12.14 -7.26
CA SER A 89 2.19 11.38 -7.05
C SER A 89 2.84 11.69 -5.71
N ALA A 90 2.80 12.94 -5.26
CA ALA A 90 3.30 13.31 -3.93
C ALA A 90 2.46 12.64 -2.83
N ARG A 91 1.12 12.73 -2.93
CA ARG A 91 0.19 12.12 -1.96
C ARG A 91 0.20 10.60 -1.99
N SER A 92 0.55 9.97 -3.11
CA SER A 92 0.70 8.52 -3.18
C SER A 92 1.74 7.96 -2.19
N LYS A 93 2.61 8.83 -1.64
CA LYS A 93 3.58 8.47 -0.61
C LYS A 93 3.04 8.59 0.82
N ASN A 94 1.77 8.95 1.00
CA ASN A 94 1.13 9.15 2.31
C ASN A 94 1.05 7.87 3.15
N TYR A 95 1.18 6.68 2.56
CA TYR A 95 1.35 5.43 3.32
C TYR A 95 2.50 5.51 4.34
N ARG A 96 3.53 6.34 4.06
CA ARG A 96 4.67 6.58 4.96
C ARG A 96 4.27 7.33 6.22
N ASN A 97 3.21 8.13 6.18
CA ASN A 97 2.77 8.93 7.32
C ASN A 97 2.12 8.09 8.42
N VAL A 98 1.66 6.88 8.08
CA VAL A 98 1.13 5.88 9.02
C VAL A 98 2.08 4.71 9.22
N PHE A 99 3.25 4.65 8.58
CA PHE A 99 4.20 3.56 8.77
C PHE A 99 5.17 3.86 9.92
N ASN A 100 5.09 3.09 11.00
CA ASN A 100 6.01 3.21 12.12
C ASN A 100 7.24 2.32 11.90
N ALA A 101 8.39 2.92 11.56
CA ALA A 101 9.61 2.19 11.27
C ALA A 101 10.16 1.35 12.44
N ASN A 102 9.96 1.80 13.69
CA ASN A 102 10.42 1.07 14.87
C ASN A 102 9.63 -0.23 15.08
N ALA A 103 8.32 -0.18 14.84
CA ALA A 103 7.45 -1.35 14.92
C ALA A 103 7.37 -2.13 13.60
N SER A 104 7.87 -1.56 12.50
CA SER A 104 7.80 -2.10 11.13
C SER A 104 6.37 -2.46 10.67
N ILE A 105 5.40 -1.66 11.12
CA ILE A 105 3.98 -1.84 10.81
C ILE A 105 3.31 -0.48 10.56
N PRO A 106 2.19 -0.44 9.82
CA PRO A 106 1.28 0.68 9.86
C PRO A 106 0.71 0.83 11.28
N CYS A 107 0.61 2.07 11.75
CA CYS A 107 -0.01 2.43 13.00
C CYS A 107 -0.90 3.66 12.75
N PRO A 108 -2.18 3.62 13.16
CA PRO A 108 -3.03 4.80 13.20
C PRO A 108 -2.38 5.93 14.00
N ARG A 109 -2.73 7.16 13.67
CA ARG A 109 -2.25 8.36 14.36
C ARG A 109 -3.40 9.24 14.78
N THR A 110 -3.29 9.88 15.93
CA THR A 110 -4.24 10.91 16.34
C THR A 110 -4.02 12.20 15.52
N VAL A 111 -4.96 13.14 15.60
CA VAL A 111 -4.81 14.50 14.99
C VAL A 111 -3.53 15.20 15.50
N ALA A 112 -3.11 14.93 16.74
CA ALA A 112 -1.86 15.45 17.31
C ALA A 112 -0.59 14.74 16.79
N GLY A 113 -0.74 13.72 15.94
CA GLY A 113 0.35 12.94 15.36
C GLY A 113 0.89 11.84 16.27
N THR A 114 0.26 11.56 17.41
CA THR A 114 0.65 10.48 18.33
C THR A 114 0.29 9.13 17.72
N TRP A 115 1.26 8.21 17.71
CA TRP A 115 1.07 6.83 17.25
C TRP A 115 0.15 6.04 18.18
N GLN A 116 -0.77 5.27 17.60
CA GLN A 116 -1.58 4.27 18.29
C GLN A 116 -1.33 2.89 17.67
N CYS A 117 -0.09 2.42 17.78
CA CYS A 117 0.24 1.07 17.36
C CYS A 117 -0.48 0.04 18.25
N PRO A 118 -0.97 -1.08 17.68
CA PRO A 118 -1.55 -2.15 18.48
C PRO A 118 -0.47 -2.81 19.34
N GLU A 119 -0.86 -3.24 20.54
CA GLU A 119 0.04 -3.99 21.44
C GLU A 119 0.41 -5.35 20.84
N PHE A 120 -0.54 -6.00 20.19
CA PHE A 120 -0.35 -7.25 19.47
C PHE A 120 -0.63 -6.98 17.98
N PRO A 121 0.39 -6.97 17.10
CA PRO A 121 0.18 -6.62 15.69
C PRO A 121 -0.48 -7.75 14.87
N ALA A 122 -0.50 -8.97 15.44
CA ALA A 122 -1.06 -10.19 14.84
C ALA A 122 -2.27 -10.67 15.63
N ILE A 123 -3.40 -9.97 15.53
CA ILE A 123 -4.64 -10.40 16.18
C ILE A 123 -5.58 -10.98 15.14
N PRO A 124 -6.10 -12.20 15.36
CA PRO A 124 -7.01 -12.83 14.41
C PRO A 124 -8.47 -12.42 14.63
N TYR A 125 -8.90 -12.12 15.87
CA TYR A 125 -10.19 -11.50 16.22
C TYR A 125 -10.29 -11.19 17.75
N PRO A 126 -11.04 -10.16 18.19
CA PRO A 126 -11.65 -9.12 17.34
C PRO A 126 -10.57 -8.33 16.60
N PHE A 127 -10.88 -7.85 15.39
CA PHE A 127 -9.93 -7.01 14.66
C PHE A 127 -9.68 -5.73 15.44
N ASP A 128 -8.44 -5.29 15.48
CA ASP A 128 -8.09 -4.02 16.11
C ASP A 128 -8.71 -2.86 15.33
N SER A 129 -9.23 -1.88 16.08
CA SER A 129 -9.58 -0.58 15.51
C SER A 129 -8.34 0.03 14.84
N GLY A 130 -8.51 0.47 13.61
CA GLY A 130 -7.45 0.98 12.73
C GLY A 130 -7.29 0.15 11.46
N TYR A 131 -7.79 -1.09 11.42
CA TYR A 131 -7.65 -1.99 10.28
C TYR A 131 -8.98 -2.57 9.81
N LEU A 132 -9.23 -2.51 8.50
CA LEU A 132 -10.43 -3.09 7.88
C LEU A 132 -10.23 -4.59 7.67
N GLU A 133 -11.04 -5.41 8.35
CA GLU A 133 -11.13 -6.87 8.20
C GLU A 133 -9.75 -7.59 8.26
N GLY A 134 -8.84 -7.06 9.08
CA GLY A 134 -7.49 -7.56 9.21
C GLY A 134 -6.74 -6.95 10.39
N ASN A 135 -5.41 -7.05 10.36
CA ASN A 135 -4.53 -6.51 11.41
C ASN A 135 -3.29 -5.82 10.83
N ALA A 136 -2.49 -5.20 11.70
CA ALA A 136 -1.32 -4.43 11.32
C ALA A 136 -0.31 -5.21 10.47
N LEU A 137 -0.04 -6.48 10.81
CA LEU A 137 0.90 -7.31 10.03
C LEU A 137 0.39 -7.59 8.62
N GLN A 138 -0.91 -7.78 8.43
CA GLN A 138 -1.48 -8.02 7.10
C GLN A 138 -1.36 -6.78 6.20
N TYR A 139 -1.44 -5.58 6.78
CA TYR A 139 -1.27 -4.32 6.06
C TYR A 139 0.19 -3.83 5.97
N GLN A 140 1.16 -4.48 6.66
CA GLN A 140 2.55 -4.01 6.71
C GLN A 140 3.27 -3.95 5.36
N THR A 141 2.73 -4.63 4.34
CA THR A 141 3.28 -4.62 2.99
C THR A 141 2.36 -3.98 1.93
N PHE A 142 1.36 -3.23 2.38
CA PHE A 142 0.37 -2.59 1.52
C PHE A 142 0.84 -1.23 1.00
N ALA A 143 1.59 -1.26 -0.11
CA ALA A 143 1.81 -0.10 -0.98
C ALA A 143 2.13 -0.61 -2.40
N PRO A 144 1.17 -1.28 -3.07
CA PRO A 144 1.43 -2.00 -4.32
C PRO A 144 1.94 -1.11 -5.46
N HIS A 145 1.62 0.18 -5.43
CA HIS A 145 2.12 1.19 -6.36
C HIS A 145 3.58 1.62 -6.12
N ASP A 146 4.11 1.48 -4.90
CA ASP A 146 5.45 1.94 -4.52
C ASP A 146 6.17 0.97 -3.58
N GLN A 147 6.41 -0.25 -4.04
CA GLN A 147 7.02 -1.30 -3.23
C GLN A 147 8.49 -1.03 -2.86
N ALA A 148 9.24 -0.38 -3.76
CA ALA A 148 10.61 0.05 -3.44
C ALA A 148 10.60 1.11 -2.34
N GLY A 149 9.64 2.04 -2.40
CA GLY A 149 9.45 3.03 -1.36
C GLY A 149 9.00 2.43 -0.03
N LEU A 150 8.07 1.49 -0.04
CA LEU A 150 7.66 0.75 1.16
C LEU A 150 8.81 0.00 1.80
N MET A 151 9.64 -0.68 1.00
CA MET A 151 10.85 -1.37 1.50
C MET A 151 11.78 -0.40 2.25
N SER A 152 11.87 0.87 1.82
CA SER A 152 12.67 1.89 2.51
C SER A 152 12.09 2.35 3.85
N CYS A 153 10.85 1.99 4.18
CA CYS A 153 10.24 2.26 5.49
C CYS A 153 10.67 1.25 6.56
N PHE A 154 11.20 0.09 6.15
CA PHE A 154 11.78 -0.89 7.05
C PHE A 154 13.22 -0.50 7.39
N SER A 155 13.71 -0.98 8.54
CA SER A 155 15.08 -0.68 8.99
C SER A 155 16.17 -1.21 8.06
N SER A 156 15.87 -2.27 7.29
CA SER A 156 16.72 -2.82 6.25
C SER A 156 15.92 -3.66 5.26
N VAL A 157 16.55 -4.02 4.14
CA VAL A 157 15.98 -4.99 3.19
C VAL A 157 15.75 -6.35 3.86
N ASP A 158 16.68 -6.79 4.72
CA ASP A 158 16.53 -8.06 5.43
C ASP A 158 15.37 -8.00 6.43
N ALA A 159 15.11 -6.85 7.07
CA ALA A 159 13.93 -6.68 7.93
C ALA A 159 12.62 -6.77 7.14
N TYR A 160 12.57 -6.21 5.92
CA TYR A 160 11.42 -6.36 5.02
C TYR A 160 11.21 -7.83 4.60
N VAL A 161 12.28 -8.55 4.26
CA VAL A 161 12.22 -9.98 3.91
C VAL A 161 11.76 -10.82 5.10
N GLU A 162 12.24 -10.52 6.30
CA GLU A 162 11.82 -11.19 7.53
C GLU A 162 10.34 -10.92 7.85
N ALA A 163 9.87 -9.69 7.63
CA ALA A 163 8.45 -9.34 7.80
C ALA A 163 7.55 -10.15 6.85
N LEU A 164 7.94 -10.29 5.57
CA LEU A 164 7.25 -11.15 4.60
C LEU A 164 7.27 -12.62 5.01
N THR A 165 8.44 -13.11 5.42
CA THR A 165 8.63 -14.50 5.87
C THR A 165 7.76 -14.79 7.09
N THR A 166 7.74 -13.89 8.05
CA THR A 166 6.88 -13.97 9.23
C THR A 166 5.41 -14.05 8.84
N LEU A 167 4.95 -13.17 7.94
CA LEU A 167 3.56 -13.16 7.49
C LEU A 167 3.16 -14.48 6.82
N GLN A 168 4.05 -15.09 6.03
CA GLN A 168 3.75 -16.29 5.24
C GLN A 168 3.92 -17.60 6.01
N VAL A 169 4.96 -17.69 6.84
CA VAL A 169 5.39 -18.95 7.46
C VAL A 169 4.80 -19.13 8.84
N LYS A 170 4.63 -18.06 9.63
CA LYS A 170 4.07 -18.20 10.97
C LYS A 170 2.61 -18.62 10.90
N GLN A 171 2.27 -19.57 11.75
CA GLN A 171 0.92 -20.04 11.99
C GLN A 171 0.71 -20.00 13.50
N GLN A 172 -0.49 -19.63 13.92
CA GLN A 172 -0.87 -19.65 15.32
C GLN A 172 -2.21 -20.36 15.45
N ASP A 173 -2.24 -21.43 16.25
CA ASP A 173 -3.46 -22.12 16.59
C ASP A 173 -4.31 -21.26 17.51
N TRP A 174 -5.62 -21.29 17.29
CA TRP A 174 -6.58 -20.53 18.09
C TRP A 174 -6.87 -21.23 19.41
N ILE A 175 -7.20 -20.45 20.45
CA ILE A 175 -7.75 -20.99 21.70
C ILE A 175 -9.09 -21.72 21.48
N PHE A 176 -9.75 -21.48 20.34
CA PHE A 176 -11.01 -22.11 19.92
C PHE A 176 -10.87 -23.07 18.73
N GLY A 177 -9.65 -23.47 18.33
CA GLY A 177 -9.41 -24.51 17.31
C GLY A 177 -8.70 -24.04 16.04
N THR A 178 -9.09 -24.54 14.87
CA THR A 178 -8.49 -24.17 13.55
C THR A 178 -9.54 -23.63 12.57
N THR A 179 -10.73 -23.30 13.07
CA THR A 179 -11.88 -22.85 12.28
C THR A 179 -11.79 -21.39 11.88
N LEU A 180 -11.00 -20.61 12.62
CA LEU A 180 -10.76 -19.20 12.36
C LEU A 180 -9.44 -19.02 11.62
N PRO A 181 -9.32 -17.94 10.83
CA PRO A 181 -8.15 -17.70 10.01
C PRO A 181 -6.88 -17.49 10.83
N ASN A 182 -5.75 -17.82 10.20
CA ASN A 182 -4.44 -17.55 10.75
C ASN A 182 -4.24 -16.04 10.92
N SER A 183 -3.75 -15.61 12.10
CA SER A 183 -3.45 -14.22 12.44
C SER A 183 -2.43 -13.56 11.51
N TYR A 184 -1.64 -14.37 10.80
CA TYR A 184 -0.65 -13.91 9.82
C TYR A 184 -1.29 -13.90 8.42
N TYR A 185 -0.88 -14.79 7.52
CA TYR A 185 -1.45 -14.86 6.17
C TYR A 185 -2.83 -15.50 6.15
N TRP A 186 -3.83 -14.76 5.66
CA TRP A 186 -5.19 -15.25 5.48
C TRP A 186 -5.70 -15.06 4.06
N ALA A 187 -5.65 -16.11 3.23
CA ALA A 187 -6.11 -16.06 1.85
C ALA A 187 -7.62 -15.75 1.66
N GLY A 188 -8.41 -15.78 2.73
CA GLY A 188 -9.85 -15.47 2.68
C GLY A 188 -10.18 -13.98 2.70
N THR A 189 -9.20 -13.09 2.96
CA THR A 189 -9.39 -11.64 2.94
C THR A 189 -8.55 -10.94 1.89
N CYS A 190 -9.12 -9.86 1.33
CA CYS A 190 -8.50 -9.08 0.26
C CYS A 190 -7.15 -8.44 0.68
N CYS A 191 -6.98 -8.12 1.96
CA CYS A 191 -5.77 -7.50 2.51
C CYS A 191 -4.53 -8.42 2.40
N SER A 192 -4.71 -9.74 2.59
CA SER A 192 -3.59 -10.70 2.56
C SER A 192 -3.24 -11.19 1.15
N VAL A 193 -4.22 -11.29 0.24
CA VAL A 193 -4.03 -11.93 -1.08
C VAL A 193 -2.97 -11.23 -1.94
N ARG A 194 -2.81 -9.91 -1.82
CA ARG A 194 -1.82 -9.14 -2.58
C ARG A 194 -0.37 -9.35 -2.13
N CYS A 195 -0.13 -9.84 -0.91
CA CYS A 195 1.22 -10.17 -0.42
C CYS A 195 1.88 -11.30 -1.24
N ASN A 196 1.08 -12.28 -1.70
CA ASN A 196 1.62 -13.50 -2.31
C ASN A 196 2.06 -13.30 -3.78
N GLY A 197 1.33 -12.47 -4.55
CA GLY A 197 1.67 -12.20 -5.96
C GLY A 197 2.98 -11.42 -6.16
N PHE A 198 3.35 -10.58 -5.19
CA PHE A 198 4.54 -9.74 -5.27
C PHE A 198 5.81 -10.46 -4.77
N CYS A 199 5.69 -11.30 -3.73
CA CYS A 199 6.80 -12.03 -3.12
C CYS A 199 7.61 -12.85 -4.13
N VAL A 200 6.93 -13.57 -5.04
CA VAL A 200 7.59 -14.41 -6.08
C VAL A 200 8.47 -13.60 -7.02
N ARG A 201 8.10 -12.35 -7.35
CA ARG A 201 8.90 -11.47 -8.22
C ARG A 201 9.99 -10.73 -7.45
N CYS A 202 9.70 -10.27 -6.24
CA CYS A 202 10.65 -9.50 -5.44
C CYS A 202 11.78 -10.35 -4.87
N VAL A 203 11.52 -11.59 -4.44
CA VAL A 203 12.57 -12.54 -4.03
C VAL A 203 13.52 -12.81 -5.20
N ARG A 204 13.00 -13.08 -6.41
CA ARG A 204 13.82 -13.25 -7.62
C ARG A 204 14.65 -12.01 -7.96
N ALA A 205 14.09 -10.81 -7.75
CA ALA A 205 14.81 -9.55 -7.95
C ALA A 205 15.92 -9.36 -6.90
N CYS A 206 15.65 -9.64 -5.62
CA CYS A 206 16.64 -9.58 -4.54
C CYS A 206 17.79 -10.59 -4.73
N GLU A 207 17.49 -11.83 -5.14
CA GLU A 207 18.51 -12.84 -5.49
C GLU A 207 19.41 -12.38 -6.65
N SER A 208 18.83 -11.67 -7.63
CA SER A 208 19.58 -11.09 -8.75
C SER A 208 20.49 -9.91 -8.36
N VAL A 209 20.18 -9.23 -7.25
CA VAL A 209 20.98 -8.14 -6.68
C VAL A 209 22.09 -8.70 -5.78
N ARG A 210 21.80 -9.74 -4.98
CA ARG A 210 22.82 -10.41 -4.14
C ARG A 210 23.95 -11.06 -4.95
N THR A 211 23.70 -11.40 -6.21
CA THR A 211 24.69 -12.05 -7.10
C THR A 211 25.52 -11.09 -7.95
N ARG A 212 25.26 -9.77 -7.90
CA ARG A 212 26.00 -8.79 -8.70
C ARG A 212 26.90 -7.94 -7.80
N SER A 213 28.21 -8.07 -7.98
CA SER A 213 29.16 -7.11 -7.40
C SER A 213 28.94 -5.71 -8.01
N ALA A 214 29.18 -4.67 -7.21
CA ALA A 214 28.97 -3.26 -7.50
C ALA A 214 29.68 -2.73 -8.78
N SER A 215 30.56 -3.51 -9.40
CA SER A 215 31.26 -3.15 -10.64
C SER A 215 30.45 -3.37 -11.93
N THR A 216 29.27 -3.99 -11.86
CA THR A 216 28.54 -4.44 -13.08
C THR A 216 27.40 -3.52 -13.52
N CYS A 217 27.10 -2.43 -12.79
CA CYS A 217 26.05 -1.48 -13.15
C CYS A 217 26.45 -0.47 -14.24
N CYS A 218 27.73 -0.39 -14.60
CA CYS A 218 28.22 0.49 -15.67
C CYS A 218 28.74 -0.34 -16.84
N GLY A 219 27.84 -0.87 -17.66
CA GLY A 219 28.24 -1.58 -18.87
C GLY A 219 27.22 -2.59 -19.36
N ARG A 220 26.16 -2.11 -20.00
CA ARG A 220 25.43 -2.74 -21.13
C ARG A 220 24.02 -2.17 -21.23
N ARG A 221 23.92 -0.98 -21.82
CA ARG A 221 22.94 -0.58 -22.84
C ARG A 221 23.45 0.73 -23.41
N GLY A 222 23.73 0.74 -24.71
CA GLY A 222 24.40 1.86 -25.37
C GLY A 222 23.62 3.17 -25.24
N CYS A 223 24.22 4.14 -24.56
CA CYS A 223 24.04 5.55 -24.90
C CYS A 223 24.81 5.80 -26.19
N ARG A 224 24.10 5.98 -27.30
CA ARG A 224 24.59 6.85 -28.37
C ARG A 224 24.23 8.28 -27.99
N GLN A 225 25.17 9.16 -28.32
CA GLN A 225 25.33 10.59 -28.01
C GLN A 225 24.03 11.38 -27.84
#